data_AF-A0A846QGA8-F1
#
_entry.id   AF-A0A846QGA8-F1
#
_cell.length_a   1.000
_cell.length_b   1.000
_cell.length_c   1.000
_cell.angle_alpha   90.00
_cell.angle_beta   90.00
_cell.angle_gamma   90.00
#
_symmetry.space_group_name_H-M   'P 1'
#
loop_
_entity.id
_entity.type
_entity.pdbx_description
1 polymer ?
#
loop_
_entity_poly.entity_id
_entity_poly.type
_entity_poly.pdbx_seq_one_letter_code
_entity_poly.pdbx_strand_id
1 'polypeptide(L)'
;MRWLRAWALCLALWLCCVAWGGWPAAAGDGAVPQPVESAGMHHAEHGDAHAPAEHGHEAAKVPPGHDHEAMMRELATSASDAAPTPEMDVGVDEHLGAYLPEGLTFTDSDGDAVDLRAAASVPSIILPVYFTCPSVCNLMLSSFARILPEVPLDAGRELRVIAVSFDELDTPAVAAASKRNYMAALRGGFPPEHWLFLTGDKATIDRAMDAIGFGFARRGDAFVHPAVAVAVAPDGKIVRYLYGTDFLPFDVTMAATEAAQGRVGLSVKRLLSYCFDYDPQGRRYVFDTMRVVGGSILGLALVLFIVLMLAGRRTRGKGERDG
;
A
#
# COMPACT_ATOMS: atom_id res chain seq x y z
N MET A 1 -50.88 4.77 -13.84
CA MET A 1 -50.52 5.69 -14.94
C MET A 1 -49.57 6.83 -14.55
N ARG A 2 -49.52 7.31 -13.30
CA ARG A 2 -48.57 8.38 -12.87
C ARG A 2 -47.09 7.94 -12.83
N TRP A 3 -46.80 6.66 -12.56
CA TRP A 3 -45.43 6.12 -12.50
C TRP A 3 -44.76 5.93 -13.87
N LEU A 4 -45.54 5.62 -14.91
CA LEU A 4 -45.02 5.50 -16.29
C LEU A 4 -44.62 6.86 -16.88
N ARG A 5 -45.29 7.94 -16.47
CA ARG A 5 -44.93 9.31 -16.86
C ARG A 5 -43.65 9.78 -16.19
N ALA A 6 -43.43 9.43 -14.92
CA ALA A 6 -42.20 9.74 -14.19
C ALA A 6 -40.97 9.00 -14.78
N TRP A 7 -41.16 7.75 -15.21
CA TRP A 7 -40.12 6.97 -15.87
C TRP A 7 -39.79 7.47 -17.29
N ALA A 8 -40.79 7.84 -18.08
CA ALA A 8 -40.56 8.42 -19.41
C ALA A 8 -39.84 9.77 -19.34
N LEU A 9 -40.11 10.58 -18.30
CA LEU A 9 -39.39 11.82 -18.04
C LEU A 9 -37.93 11.59 -17.65
N CYS A 10 -37.63 10.61 -16.78
CA CYS A 10 -36.23 10.28 -16.43
C CYS A 10 -35.45 9.71 -17.63
N LEU A 11 -36.08 8.88 -18.46
CA LEU A 11 -35.44 8.31 -19.66
C LEU A 11 -35.16 9.39 -20.71
N ALA A 12 -36.08 10.36 -20.88
CA ALA A 12 -35.88 11.50 -21.78
C ALA A 12 -34.80 12.47 -21.26
N LEU A 13 -34.71 12.68 -19.95
CA LEU A 13 -33.65 13.48 -19.33
C LEU A 13 -32.27 12.81 -19.47
N TRP A 14 -32.20 11.48 -19.34
CA TRP A 14 -30.96 10.74 -19.53
C TRP A 14 -30.50 10.72 -21.00
N LEU A 15 -31.43 10.52 -21.95
CA LEU A 15 -31.16 10.60 -23.38
C LEU A 15 -30.74 12.01 -23.82
N CYS A 16 -31.28 13.08 -23.22
CA CYS A 16 -30.80 14.45 -23.47
C CYS A 16 -29.37 14.70 -22.94
N CYS A 17 -29.02 14.16 -21.76
CA CYS A 17 -27.66 14.28 -21.22
C CYS A 17 -26.61 13.51 -22.06
N VAL A 18 -26.99 12.42 -22.72
CA VAL A 18 -26.09 11.65 -23.58
C VAL A 18 -26.02 12.22 -25.00
N ALA A 19 -27.10 12.84 -25.51
CA ALA A 19 -27.15 13.37 -26.86
C ALA A 19 -26.52 14.77 -27.01
N TRP A 20 -26.45 15.55 -25.92
CA TRP A 20 -25.73 16.84 -25.89
C TRP A 20 -24.42 16.65 -25.11
N GLY A 21 -23.39 16.19 -25.82
CA GLY A 21 -22.03 16.16 -25.29
C GLY A 21 -21.60 17.56 -24.84
N GLY A 22 -21.34 17.72 -23.55
CA GLY A 22 -20.77 18.94 -22.99
C GLY A 22 -21.25 19.23 -21.57
N TRP A 23 -20.52 18.71 -20.58
CA TRP A 23 -20.55 19.31 -19.25
C TRP A 23 -19.77 20.63 -19.33
N PRO A 24 -20.30 21.77 -18.88
CA PRO A 24 -19.53 23.00 -18.80
C PRO A 24 -18.42 22.81 -17.74
N ALA A 25 -17.18 22.94 -18.18
CA ALA A 25 -16.01 23.05 -17.31
C ALA A 25 -16.18 24.30 -16.44
N ALA A 26 -16.39 24.09 -15.14
CA ALA A 26 -16.16 25.13 -14.16
C ALA A 26 -14.64 25.28 -14.01
N ALA A 27 -14.12 26.39 -14.51
CA ALA A 27 -12.76 26.83 -14.31
C ALA A 27 -12.50 27.03 -12.80
N GLY A 28 -11.49 26.33 -12.29
CA GLY A 28 -10.89 26.52 -10.98
C GLY A 28 -9.44 26.08 -11.11
N ASP A 29 -8.55 27.06 -11.19
CA ASP A 29 -7.13 26.90 -11.52
C ASP A 29 -6.40 26.09 -10.43
N GLY A 30 -6.17 24.81 -10.70
CA GLY A 30 -5.28 23.95 -9.93
C GLY A 30 -4.08 23.57 -10.80
N ALA A 31 -3.14 24.50 -10.95
CA ALA A 31 -1.88 24.24 -11.63
C ALA A 31 -1.13 23.10 -10.92
N VAL A 32 -0.91 22.00 -11.64
CA VAL A 32 -0.04 20.90 -11.24
C VAL A 32 1.41 21.40 -11.31
N PRO A 33 2.20 21.38 -10.23
CA PRO A 33 3.60 21.77 -10.29
C PRO A 33 4.41 20.76 -11.12
N GLN A 34 5.08 21.28 -12.15
CA GLN A 34 6.06 20.55 -12.97
C GLN A 34 7.30 20.22 -12.12
N PRO A 35 8.03 19.12 -12.41
CA PRO A 35 9.31 18.86 -11.77
C PRO A 35 10.31 19.94 -12.19
N VAL A 36 10.98 20.54 -11.20
CA VAL A 36 12.06 21.50 -11.44
C VAL A 36 13.24 20.75 -12.05
N GLU A 37 13.50 21.06 -13.31
CA GLU A 37 14.74 20.76 -14.03
C GLU A 37 15.89 21.43 -13.28
N SER A 38 16.81 20.63 -12.73
CA SER A 38 17.98 21.16 -12.03
C SER A 38 18.86 21.91 -13.03
N ALA A 39 18.87 23.22 -12.87
CA ALA A 39 19.68 24.17 -13.62
C ALA A 39 21.15 23.75 -13.68
N GLY A 40 21.70 23.79 -14.90
CA GLY A 40 23.14 23.70 -15.14
C GLY A 40 23.87 24.82 -14.41
N MET A 41 24.81 24.45 -13.56
CA MET A 41 25.72 25.39 -12.93
C MET A 41 26.80 25.76 -13.95
N HIS A 42 26.61 26.90 -14.61
CA HIS A 42 27.65 27.59 -15.37
C HIS A 42 28.75 28.03 -14.40
N HIS A 43 29.94 27.43 -14.51
CA HIS A 43 31.14 28.03 -13.96
C HIS A 43 31.64 29.09 -14.93
N ALA A 44 31.52 30.34 -14.49
CA ALA A 44 32.04 31.51 -15.17
C ALA A 44 33.57 31.45 -15.24
N GLU A 45 34.06 31.75 -16.44
CA GLU A 45 35.46 32.00 -16.76
C GLU A 45 36.01 33.13 -15.88
N HIS A 46 37.11 32.86 -15.19
CA HIS A 46 38.10 33.89 -14.84
C HIS A 46 39.35 33.59 -15.64
N GLY A 47 39.59 34.44 -16.64
CA GLY A 47 40.86 34.52 -17.31
C GLY A 47 41.87 35.20 -16.40
N ASP A 48 43.02 34.55 -16.22
CA ASP A 48 44.28 35.23 -15.96
C ASP A 48 45.33 34.62 -16.88
N ALA A 49 45.92 35.51 -17.67
CA ALA A 49 46.95 35.23 -18.64
C ALA A 49 48.27 34.94 -17.93
N HIS A 50 48.95 33.83 -18.26
CA HIS A 50 50.40 33.77 -18.38
C HIS A 50 50.81 32.55 -19.24
N ALA A 51 51.50 32.85 -20.36
CA ALA A 51 52.22 31.89 -21.20
C ALA A 51 53.67 31.71 -20.65
N PRO A 52 54.50 30.78 -21.19
CA PRO A 52 55.14 29.72 -20.41
C PRO A 52 56.63 29.97 -20.14
N ALA A 53 57.17 29.34 -19.09
CA ALA A 53 58.61 29.20 -18.89
C ALA A 53 58.93 27.70 -18.78
N GLU A 54 59.71 27.24 -19.74
CA GLU A 54 60.09 25.85 -19.97
C GLU A 54 61.13 25.40 -18.95
N HIS A 55 60.93 24.28 -18.25
CA HIS A 55 62.03 23.53 -17.63
C HIS A 55 61.71 22.04 -17.51
N GLY A 56 62.40 21.23 -18.33
CA GLY A 56 62.98 19.94 -17.95
C GLY A 56 62.04 18.75 -17.72
N HIS A 57 61.72 18.03 -18.80
CA HIS A 57 61.35 16.62 -18.69
C HIS A 57 62.60 15.79 -18.34
N GLU A 58 62.65 15.22 -17.14
CA GLU A 58 63.44 14.01 -16.86
C GLU A 58 62.45 12.83 -16.77
N ALA A 59 62.47 11.97 -17.78
CA ALA A 59 61.59 10.81 -17.87
C ALA A 59 62.03 9.71 -16.90
N ALA A 60 61.27 9.53 -15.81
CA ALA A 60 61.36 8.33 -14.98
C ALA A 60 60.77 7.13 -15.76
N LYS A 61 61.62 6.16 -16.03
CA LYS A 61 61.34 4.93 -16.80
C LYS A 61 60.40 4.01 -16.01
N VAL A 62 59.14 3.90 -16.45
CA VAL A 62 58.15 2.94 -15.91
C VAL A 62 58.50 1.52 -16.38
N PRO A 63 58.56 0.51 -15.48
CA PRO A 63 58.85 -0.87 -15.88
C PRO A 63 57.70 -1.47 -16.70
N PRO A 64 57.98 -2.30 -17.72
CA PRO A 64 56.95 -2.84 -18.59
C PRO A 64 56.22 -3.99 -17.90
N GLY A 65 54.88 -3.95 -17.94
CA GLY A 65 54.05 -5.10 -17.58
C GLY A 65 52.89 -4.80 -16.65
N HIS A 66 52.09 -3.76 -16.93
CA HIS A 66 50.76 -3.62 -16.32
C HIS A 66 49.74 -3.64 -17.45
N ASP A 67 49.19 -4.82 -17.68
CA ASP A 67 48.14 -5.05 -18.66
C ASP A 67 46.80 -4.61 -18.06
N HIS A 68 46.43 -3.35 -18.31
CA HIS A 68 45.16 -2.78 -17.88
C HIS A 68 43.96 -3.56 -18.44
N GLU A 69 44.14 -4.27 -19.56
CA GLU A 69 43.11 -5.08 -20.19
C GLU A 69 42.79 -6.33 -19.35
N ALA A 70 43.80 -6.91 -18.69
CA ALA A 70 43.61 -8.05 -17.79
C ALA A 70 42.82 -7.68 -16.52
N MET A 71 43.13 -6.53 -15.92
CA MET A 71 42.45 -6.07 -14.69
C MET A 71 40.97 -5.72 -14.95
N MET A 72 40.67 -5.12 -16.11
CA MET A 72 39.29 -4.81 -16.49
C MET A 72 38.47 -6.06 -16.82
N ARG A 73 39.13 -7.14 -17.29
CA ARG A 73 38.48 -8.45 -17.51
C ARG A 73 38.17 -9.16 -16.21
N GLU A 74 39.04 -9.05 -15.21
CA GLU A 74 38.83 -9.64 -13.87
C GLU A 74 37.71 -8.92 -13.08
N LEU A 75 37.57 -7.60 -13.25
CA LEU A 75 36.43 -6.81 -12.76
C LEU A 75 35.12 -7.13 -13.50
N ALA A 76 35.18 -7.43 -14.81
CA ALA A 76 34.00 -7.80 -15.59
C ALA A 76 33.51 -9.23 -15.28
N THR A 77 34.41 -10.12 -14.86
CA THR A 77 34.06 -11.53 -14.55
C THR A 77 33.52 -11.67 -13.11
N SER A 78 33.97 -10.85 -12.17
CA SER A 78 33.48 -10.82 -10.79
C SER A 78 32.09 -10.19 -10.62
N ALA A 79 31.60 -9.45 -11.61
CA ALA A 79 30.24 -8.90 -11.64
C ALA A 79 29.17 -9.88 -12.19
N SER A 80 29.57 -11.04 -12.72
CA SER A 80 28.67 -11.96 -13.43
C SER A 80 28.26 -13.22 -12.64
N ASP A 81 28.83 -13.46 -11.45
CA ASP A 81 28.55 -14.65 -10.63
C ASP A 81 27.70 -14.37 -9.38
N ALA A 82 27.15 -13.16 -9.25
CA ALA A 82 26.08 -12.92 -8.31
C ALA A 82 24.79 -13.51 -8.90
N ALA A 83 24.42 -14.71 -8.46
CA ALA A 83 23.09 -15.25 -8.68
C ALA A 83 22.05 -14.16 -8.34
N PRO A 84 21.02 -13.94 -9.17
CA PRO A 84 20.02 -12.92 -8.91
C PRO A 84 19.39 -13.23 -7.55
N THR A 85 19.64 -12.37 -6.56
CA THR A 85 18.78 -12.29 -5.38
C THR A 85 17.35 -12.16 -5.89
N PRO A 86 16.39 -12.96 -5.40
CA PRO A 86 15.01 -12.82 -5.83
C PRO A 86 14.64 -11.36 -5.65
N GLU A 87 14.41 -10.65 -6.75
CA GLU A 87 13.81 -9.32 -6.71
C GLU A 87 12.43 -9.55 -6.10
N MET A 88 12.33 -9.43 -4.77
CA MET A 88 11.04 -9.30 -4.12
C MET A 88 10.43 -8.05 -4.70
N ASP A 89 9.35 -8.23 -5.46
CA ASP A 89 8.62 -7.14 -6.07
C ASP A 89 8.15 -6.22 -4.93
N VAL A 90 8.71 -5.01 -4.86
CA VAL A 90 8.41 -4.06 -3.79
C VAL A 90 6.97 -3.62 -3.97
N GLY A 91 6.08 -4.10 -3.10
CA GLY A 91 4.64 -3.92 -3.27
C GLY A 91 3.82 -4.68 -2.24
N VAL A 92 2.49 -4.66 -2.43
CA VAL A 92 1.56 -5.45 -1.61
C VAL A 92 0.83 -6.44 -2.50
N ASP A 93 1.04 -7.72 -2.24
CA ASP A 93 0.15 -8.78 -2.69
C ASP A 93 -0.91 -9.06 -1.61
N GLU A 94 -2.18 -8.98 -1.97
CA GLU A 94 -3.26 -9.06 -0.97
C GLU A 94 -3.63 -10.52 -0.70
N HIS A 95 -3.18 -11.06 0.43
CA HIS A 95 -3.48 -12.42 0.88
C HIS A 95 -4.81 -12.49 1.65
N LEU A 96 -5.84 -11.78 1.17
CA LEU A 96 -7.16 -11.73 1.77
C LEU A 96 -7.78 -13.14 1.89
N GLY A 97 -8.11 -13.54 3.13
CA GLY A 97 -8.67 -14.85 3.46
C GLY A 97 -7.62 -15.92 3.80
N ALA A 98 -6.33 -15.64 3.58
CA ALA A 98 -5.25 -16.48 4.06
C ALA A 98 -5.04 -16.33 5.58
N TYR A 99 -4.18 -17.17 6.14
CA TYR A 99 -3.91 -17.24 7.57
C TYR A 99 -2.44 -16.94 7.87
N LEU A 100 -2.19 -16.27 8.99
CA LEU A 100 -0.84 -16.15 9.54
C LEU A 100 -0.30 -17.55 9.88
N PRO A 101 0.94 -17.88 9.49
CA PRO A 101 1.54 -19.15 9.82
C PRO A 101 1.84 -19.23 11.32
N GLU A 102 1.93 -20.46 11.83
CA GLU A 102 2.32 -20.73 13.21
C GLU A 102 3.84 -20.61 13.40
N GLY A 103 4.28 -20.40 14.64
CA GLY A 103 5.71 -20.38 14.99
C GLY A 103 6.43 -19.12 14.51
N LEU A 104 5.70 -18.00 14.38
CA LEU A 104 6.28 -16.68 14.13
C LEU A 104 6.61 -16.02 15.47
N THR A 105 7.74 -16.40 16.06
CA THR A 105 8.17 -15.88 17.36
C THR A 105 9.00 -14.60 17.22
N PHE A 106 8.46 -13.50 17.71
CA PHE A 106 9.11 -12.21 17.83
C PHE A 106 9.52 -11.93 19.28
N THR A 107 10.26 -10.85 19.50
CA THR A 107 10.56 -10.29 20.82
C THR A 107 9.87 -8.93 20.94
N ASP A 108 9.13 -8.72 22.02
CA ASP A 108 8.44 -7.44 22.27
C ASP A 108 9.36 -6.35 22.84
N SER A 109 8.77 -5.20 23.16
CA SER A 109 9.47 -4.05 23.74
C SER A 109 10.01 -4.30 25.15
N ASP A 110 9.46 -5.27 25.88
CA ASP A 110 9.85 -5.59 27.25
C ASP A 110 10.91 -6.71 27.29
N GLY A 111 11.19 -7.33 26.13
CA GLY A 111 12.19 -8.37 25.93
C GLY A 111 11.60 -9.78 25.96
N ASP A 112 10.27 -9.92 26.01
CA ASP A 112 9.58 -11.19 26.09
C ASP A 112 9.33 -11.78 24.71
N ALA A 113 9.39 -13.11 24.62
CA ALA A 113 9.09 -13.83 23.38
C ALA A 113 7.57 -13.89 23.15
N VAL A 114 7.15 -13.49 21.95
CA VAL A 114 5.74 -13.37 21.56
C VAL A 114 5.51 -14.05 20.21
N ASP A 115 4.63 -15.05 20.16
CA ASP A 115 4.16 -15.60 18.88
C ASP A 115 3.13 -14.64 18.24
N LEU A 116 3.34 -14.27 16.97
CA LEU A 116 2.50 -13.29 16.29
C LEU A 116 1.04 -13.73 16.16
N ARG A 117 0.79 -15.02 15.91
CA ARG A 117 -0.56 -15.55 15.76
C ARG A 117 -1.27 -15.60 17.11
N ALA A 118 -0.56 -15.98 18.18
CA ALA A 118 -1.08 -15.92 19.54
C ALA A 118 -1.32 -14.46 19.98
N ALA A 119 -0.45 -13.52 19.62
CA ALA A 119 -0.67 -12.11 19.85
C ALA A 119 -1.90 -11.58 19.09
N ALA A 120 -2.24 -12.17 17.94
CA ALA A 120 -3.44 -11.89 17.18
C ALA A 120 -4.69 -12.65 17.67
N SER A 121 -4.74 -13.15 18.90
CA SER A 121 -5.90 -13.89 19.48
C SER A 121 -7.18 -13.07 19.66
N VAL A 122 -7.13 -11.78 19.36
CA VAL A 122 -8.25 -10.82 19.32
C VAL A 122 -8.13 -10.04 18.02
N PRO A 123 -9.19 -9.36 17.54
CA PRO A 123 -9.11 -8.62 16.29
C PRO A 123 -7.94 -7.64 16.33
N SER A 124 -7.02 -7.78 15.38
CA SER A 124 -5.71 -7.13 15.45
C SER A 124 -5.40 -6.36 14.17
N ILE A 125 -4.78 -5.19 14.33
CA ILE A 125 -4.21 -4.41 13.24
C ILE A 125 -2.69 -4.55 13.28
N ILE A 126 -2.13 -5.17 12.26
CA ILE A 126 -0.69 -5.31 12.07
C ILE A 126 -0.18 -4.12 11.27
N LEU A 127 0.87 -3.49 11.79
CA LEU A 127 1.59 -2.39 11.16
C LEU A 127 3.01 -2.85 10.84
N PRO A 128 3.30 -3.23 9.58
CA PRO A 128 4.66 -3.43 9.11
C PRO A 128 5.38 -2.08 9.11
N VAL A 129 6.34 -1.92 10.01
CA VAL A 129 7.15 -0.71 10.17
C VAL A 129 8.60 -1.10 10.43
N TYR A 130 9.49 -0.14 10.58
CA TYR A 130 10.74 -0.32 11.33
C TYR A 130 10.97 0.95 12.13
N PHE A 131 11.47 0.80 13.35
CA PHE A 131 11.45 1.83 14.38
C PHE A 131 12.55 2.88 14.21
N THR A 132 13.60 2.56 13.45
CA THR A 132 14.67 3.48 13.06
C THR A 132 14.38 4.30 11.80
N CYS A 133 13.22 4.07 11.16
CA CYS A 133 12.80 4.81 9.96
C CYS A 133 12.62 6.31 10.25
N PRO A 134 13.26 7.21 9.49
CA PRO A 134 13.12 8.65 9.71
C PRO A 134 11.86 9.26 9.07
N SER A 135 11.07 8.49 8.32
CA SER A 135 10.00 9.02 7.46
C SER A 135 8.65 8.32 7.63
N VAL A 136 8.26 7.45 6.69
CA VAL A 136 6.90 6.93 6.49
C VAL A 136 6.39 6.12 7.69
N CYS A 137 7.25 5.29 8.30
CA CYS A 137 6.83 4.49 9.45
C CYS A 137 6.47 5.36 10.67
N ASN A 138 7.20 6.47 10.89
CA ASN A 138 6.86 7.40 11.96
C ASN A 138 5.52 8.10 11.72
N LEU A 139 5.19 8.40 10.45
CA LEU A 139 3.88 8.96 10.11
C LEU A 139 2.75 7.97 10.41
N MET A 140 2.92 6.70 10.08
CA MET A 140 1.94 5.65 10.38
C MET A 140 1.72 5.48 11.89
N LEU A 141 2.81 5.34 12.66
CA LEU A 141 2.73 5.20 14.11
C LEU A 141 2.14 6.46 14.77
N SER A 142 2.48 7.65 14.27
CA SER A 142 1.90 8.92 14.73
C SER A 142 0.41 9.03 14.41
N SER A 143 -0.02 8.57 13.23
CA SER A 143 -1.43 8.54 12.85
C SER A 143 -2.21 7.63 13.81
N PHE A 144 -1.73 6.41 14.06
CA PHE A 144 -2.32 5.49 15.05
C PHE A 144 -2.34 6.08 16.46
N ALA A 145 -1.26 6.70 16.94
CA ALA A 145 -1.22 7.36 18.25
C ALA A 145 -2.28 8.46 18.40
N ARG A 146 -2.64 9.13 17.29
CA ARG A 146 -3.65 10.18 17.28
C ARG A 146 -5.07 9.61 17.28
N ILE A 147 -5.32 8.54 16.51
CA ILE A 147 -6.68 8.05 16.28
C ILE A 147 -7.15 7.00 17.28
N LEU A 148 -6.25 6.23 17.89
CA LEU A 148 -6.63 5.17 18.83
C LEU A 148 -7.51 5.66 20.00
N PRO A 149 -7.30 6.85 20.59
CA PRO A 149 -8.20 7.41 21.60
C PRO A 149 -9.63 7.68 21.13
N GLU A 150 -9.82 7.82 19.82
CA GLU A 150 -11.11 8.11 19.19
C GLU A 150 -11.79 6.86 18.63
N VAL A 151 -11.12 5.71 18.65
CA VAL A 151 -11.71 4.42 18.21
C VAL A 151 -12.64 3.90 19.31
N PRO A 152 -13.95 3.72 19.05
CA PRO A 152 -14.91 3.25 20.03
C PRO A 152 -14.88 1.71 20.18
N LEU A 153 -13.71 1.13 20.47
CA LEU A 153 -13.53 -0.31 20.67
C LEU A 153 -12.74 -0.59 21.95
N ASP A 154 -13.10 -1.66 22.66
CA ASP A 154 -12.38 -2.07 23.87
C ASP A 154 -11.05 -2.72 23.50
N ALA A 155 -9.95 -2.06 23.88
CA ALA A 155 -8.61 -2.59 23.70
C ALA A 155 -8.45 -3.94 24.42
N GLY A 156 -7.81 -4.89 23.77
CA GLY A 156 -7.57 -6.24 24.31
C GLY A 156 -8.74 -7.20 24.21
N ARG A 157 -9.95 -6.73 23.85
CA ARG A 157 -11.12 -7.59 23.56
C ARG A 157 -11.57 -7.46 22.11
N GLU A 158 -11.64 -6.22 21.62
CA GLU A 158 -12.19 -5.88 20.30
C GLU A 158 -11.12 -5.29 19.37
N LEU A 159 -10.02 -4.79 19.93
CA LEU A 159 -8.90 -4.27 19.16
C LEU A 159 -7.55 -4.51 19.86
N ARG A 160 -6.57 -4.96 19.09
CA ARG A 160 -5.14 -4.90 19.43
C ARG A 160 -4.37 -4.33 18.26
N VAL A 161 -3.32 -3.55 18.54
CA VAL A 161 -2.43 -3.03 17.52
C VAL A 161 -1.06 -3.68 17.69
N ILE A 162 -0.47 -4.14 16.59
CA ILE A 162 0.80 -4.85 16.60
C ILE A 162 1.71 -4.20 15.55
N ALA A 163 2.64 -3.37 16.01
CA ALA A 163 3.70 -2.85 15.16
C ALA A 163 4.81 -3.91 15.07
N VAL A 164 5.09 -4.40 13.87
CA VAL A 164 6.12 -5.41 13.61
C VAL A 164 7.24 -4.75 12.85
N SER A 165 8.46 -4.77 13.42
CA SER A 165 9.63 -4.31 12.70
C SER A 165 9.99 -5.29 11.58
N PHE A 166 10.19 -4.77 10.36
CA PHE A 166 10.78 -5.51 9.25
C PHE A 166 12.28 -5.23 9.04
N ASP A 167 12.92 -4.51 9.98
CA ASP A 167 14.38 -4.37 10.02
C ASP A 167 14.96 -5.32 11.08
N GLU A 168 15.76 -6.29 10.65
CA GLU A 168 16.48 -7.23 11.52
C GLU A 168 17.49 -6.56 12.46
N LEU A 169 17.83 -5.28 12.23
CA LEU A 169 18.72 -4.49 13.07
C LEU A 169 17.99 -3.77 14.22
N ASP A 170 16.65 -3.69 14.19
CA ASP A 170 15.89 -3.13 15.29
C ASP A 170 15.93 -4.07 16.50
N THR A 171 16.30 -3.50 17.65
CA THR A 171 16.37 -4.26 18.91
C THR A 171 15.14 -4.00 19.78
N PRO A 172 14.84 -4.88 20.76
CA PRO A 172 13.80 -4.63 21.76
C PRO A 172 13.94 -3.27 22.46
N ALA A 173 15.17 -2.80 22.69
CA ALA A 173 15.43 -1.49 23.28
C ALA A 173 14.98 -0.33 22.37
N VAL A 174 15.17 -0.45 21.06
CA VAL A 174 14.68 0.52 20.07
C VAL A 174 13.15 0.48 20.01
N ALA A 175 12.55 -0.71 20.01
CA ALA A 175 11.11 -0.89 20.06
C ALA A 175 10.49 -0.25 21.32
N ALA A 176 11.13 -0.43 22.48
CA ALA A 176 10.72 0.18 23.74
C ALA A 176 10.80 1.71 23.71
N ALA A 177 11.87 2.26 23.12
CA ALA A 177 12.02 3.70 22.94
C ALA A 177 10.91 4.27 22.03
N SER A 178 10.65 3.60 20.91
CA SER A 178 9.55 3.93 19.99
C SER A 178 8.21 3.89 20.70
N LYS A 179 7.89 2.80 21.41
CA LYS A 179 6.66 2.63 22.20
C LYS A 179 6.47 3.79 23.18
N ARG A 180 7.49 4.13 23.98
CA ARG A 180 7.42 5.25 24.93
C ARG A 180 7.06 6.58 24.25
N ASN A 181 7.65 6.86 23.09
CA ASN A 181 7.39 8.10 22.34
C ASN A 181 5.93 8.19 21.90
N TYR A 182 5.36 7.11 21.34
CA TYR A 182 3.98 7.10 20.87
C TYR A 182 2.94 7.01 22.00
N MET A 183 3.27 6.33 23.10
CA MET A 183 2.43 6.31 24.31
C MET A 183 2.30 7.70 24.95
N ALA A 184 3.37 8.50 24.92
CA ALA A 184 3.29 9.89 25.41
C ALA A 184 2.31 10.75 24.59
N ALA A 185 2.21 10.50 23.28
CA ALA A 185 1.27 11.19 22.39
C ALA A 185 -0.19 10.79 22.63
N LEU A 186 -0.45 9.54 23.04
CA LEU A 186 -1.78 9.01 23.34
C LEU A 186 -2.46 9.65 24.55
N ARG A 187 -1.68 10.22 25.49
CA ARG A 187 -2.18 10.82 26.74
C ARG A 187 -3.15 9.91 27.52
N GLY A 188 -2.91 8.59 27.48
CA GLY A 188 -3.72 7.58 28.16
C GLY A 188 -4.96 7.10 27.41
N GLY A 189 -5.16 7.52 26.15
CA GLY A 189 -6.32 7.12 25.35
C GLY A 189 -6.31 5.69 24.82
N PHE A 190 -5.23 4.92 25.04
CA PHE A 190 -5.16 3.49 24.66
C PHE A 190 -4.22 2.74 25.61
N PRO A 191 -4.59 1.54 26.11
CA PRO A 191 -3.74 0.75 27.03
C PRO A 191 -2.42 0.29 26.38
N PRO A 192 -1.25 0.57 26.98
CA PRO A 192 0.06 0.22 26.41
C PRO A 192 0.30 -1.29 26.18
N GLU A 193 -0.37 -2.15 26.94
CA GLU A 193 -0.34 -3.60 26.83
C GLU A 193 -1.06 -4.15 25.58
N HIS A 194 -1.83 -3.30 24.89
CA HIS A 194 -2.58 -3.66 23.68
C HIS A 194 -2.06 -3.01 22.41
N TRP A 195 -0.98 -2.23 22.53
CA TRP A 195 -0.18 -1.79 21.39
C TRP A 195 1.22 -2.37 21.50
N LEU A 196 1.41 -3.50 20.83
CA LEU A 196 2.64 -4.27 20.85
C LEU A 196 3.64 -3.71 19.82
N PHE A 197 4.91 -3.72 20.18
CA PHE A 197 6.02 -3.32 19.34
C PHE A 197 6.98 -4.51 19.29
N LEU A 198 7.07 -5.17 18.13
CA LEU A 198 7.73 -6.44 17.96
C LEU A 198 8.98 -6.28 17.08
N THR A 199 10.04 -7.00 17.44
CA THR A 199 11.30 -7.12 16.70
C THR A 199 11.63 -8.60 16.51
N GLY A 200 12.39 -8.96 15.48
CA GLY A 200 12.63 -10.36 15.17
C GLY A 200 13.88 -10.57 14.35
N ASP A 201 14.26 -11.83 14.19
CA ASP A 201 15.32 -12.21 13.26
C ASP A 201 14.82 -12.16 11.81
N LYS A 202 15.76 -12.04 10.88
CA LYS A 202 15.46 -11.93 9.45
C LYS A 202 14.56 -13.06 8.92
N ALA A 203 14.78 -14.31 9.32
CA ALA A 203 13.99 -15.43 8.80
C ALA A 203 12.53 -15.36 9.27
N THR A 204 12.30 -14.97 10.53
CA THR A 204 10.96 -14.77 11.06
C THR A 204 10.27 -13.56 10.41
N ILE A 205 11.00 -12.46 10.21
CA ILE A 205 10.51 -11.26 9.51
C ILE A 205 10.07 -11.61 8.10
N ASP A 206 10.95 -12.22 7.30
CA ASP A 206 10.67 -12.54 5.89
C ASP A 206 9.41 -13.41 5.79
N ARG A 207 9.28 -14.48 6.61
CA ARG A 207 8.07 -15.32 6.63
C ARG A 207 6.81 -14.57 7.04
N ALA A 208 6.91 -13.66 8.01
CA ALA A 208 5.76 -12.88 8.48
C ALA A 208 5.30 -11.88 7.42
N MET A 209 6.24 -11.19 6.79
CA MET A 209 5.98 -10.23 5.71
C MET A 209 5.43 -10.94 4.47
N ASP A 210 5.99 -12.09 4.09
CA ASP A 210 5.46 -12.93 3.01
C ASP A 210 4.02 -13.41 3.30
N ALA A 211 3.74 -13.81 4.55
CA ALA A 211 2.39 -14.27 4.91
C ALA A 211 1.33 -13.17 4.70
N ILE A 212 1.66 -11.92 4.99
CA ILE A 212 0.77 -10.77 4.76
C ILE A 212 0.95 -10.15 3.37
N GLY A 213 1.82 -10.70 2.52
CA GLY A 213 2.13 -10.23 1.17
C GLY A 213 2.76 -8.84 1.12
N PHE A 214 3.58 -8.50 2.12
CA PHE A 214 4.31 -7.24 2.21
C PHE A 214 5.73 -7.39 1.62
N GLY A 215 5.93 -6.87 0.42
CA GLY A 215 7.23 -6.83 -0.25
C GLY A 215 8.03 -5.58 0.12
N PHE A 216 9.28 -5.77 0.53
CA PHE A 216 10.20 -4.69 0.90
C PHE A 216 11.61 -5.00 0.42
N ALA A 217 12.42 -3.97 0.17
CA ALA A 217 13.81 -4.13 -0.24
C ALA A 217 14.71 -3.08 0.43
N ARG A 218 15.84 -3.53 0.97
CA ARG A 218 16.85 -2.63 1.53
C ARG A 218 17.58 -1.90 0.40
N ARG A 219 17.71 -0.58 0.51
CA ARG A 219 18.50 0.29 -0.38
C ARG A 219 19.35 1.23 0.46
N GLY A 220 20.64 0.91 0.58
CA GLY A 220 21.55 1.59 1.51
C GLY A 220 21.10 1.38 2.96
N ASP A 221 20.99 2.46 3.71
CA ASP A 221 20.58 2.44 5.13
C ASP A 221 19.05 2.49 5.32
N ALA A 222 18.26 2.47 4.25
CA ALA A 222 16.82 2.57 4.28
C ALA A 222 16.15 1.43 3.52
N PHE A 223 14.82 1.36 3.61
CA PHE A 223 14.00 0.41 2.88
C PHE A 223 13.04 1.10 1.92
N VAL A 224 12.83 0.48 0.77
CA VAL A 224 11.70 0.78 -0.10
C VAL A 224 10.60 -0.21 0.21
N HIS A 225 9.45 0.31 0.62
CA HIS A 225 8.32 -0.50 1.07
C HIS A 225 7.01 0.28 0.87
N PRO A 226 5.86 -0.41 0.76
CA PRO A 226 4.55 0.23 0.75
C PRO A 226 4.14 0.72 2.15
N ALA A 227 3.13 1.58 2.21
CA ALA A 227 2.47 2.01 3.45
C ALA A 227 1.11 1.33 3.55
N VAL A 228 1.00 0.33 4.43
CA VAL A 228 -0.22 -0.47 4.58
C VAL A 228 -0.35 -0.99 6.00
N ALA A 229 -1.57 -1.01 6.53
CA ALA A 229 -1.95 -1.71 7.76
C ALA A 229 -2.82 -2.91 7.40
N VAL A 230 -2.67 -4.02 8.13
CA VAL A 230 -3.35 -5.29 7.82
C VAL A 230 -4.23 -5.68 9.00
N ALA A 231 -5.52 -5.87 8.76
CA ALA A 231 -6.45 -6.35 9.77
C ALA A 231 -6.53 -7.88 9.75
N VAL A 232 -6.41 -8.48 10.93
CA VAL A 232 -6.36 -9.92 11.13
C VAL A 232 -7.37 -10.33 12.19
N ALA A 233 -8.12 -11.39 11.91
CA ALA A 233 -9.09 -11.98 12.80
C ALA A 233 -8.42 -12.78 13.95
N PRO A 234 -9.14 -13.06 15.05
CA PRO A 234 -8.62 -13.80 16.21
C PRO A 234 -7.95 -15.17 15.92
N ASP A 235 -8.29 -15.80 14.80
CA ASP A 235 -7.75 -17.10 14.36
C ASP A 235 -6.48 -16.97 13.48
N GLY A 236 -6.04 -15.73 13.22
CA GLY A 236 -4.93 -15.40 12.33
C GLY A 236 -5.35 -15.13 10.88
N LYS A 237 -6.65 -15.09 10.55
CA LYS A 237 -7.10 -14.85 9.18
C LYS A 237 -6.95 -13.39 8.75
N ILE A 238 -6.33 -13.13 7.60
CA ILE A 238 -6.20 -11.79 7.02
C ILE A 238 -7.54 -11.38 6.40
N VAL A 239 -8.12 -10.28 6.89
CA VAL A 239 -9.47 -9.85 6.48
C VAL A 239 -9.51 -8.57 5.66
N ARG A 240 -8.54 -7.66 5.84
CA ARG A 240 -8.55 -6.34 5.20
C ARG A 240 -7.15 -5.73 5.13
N TYR A 241 -6.91 -4.94 4.08
CA TYR A 241 -5.76 -4.06 3.94
C TYR A 241 -6.23 -2.59 3.96
N LEU A 242 -5.53 -1.75 4.72
CA LEU A 242 -5.74 -0.31 4.81
C LEU A 242 -4.49 0.39 4.27
N TYR A 243 -4.59 1.05 3.12
CA TYR A 243 -3.45 1.68 2.45
C TYR A 243 -3.26 3.14 2.89
N GLY A 244 -2.00 3.58 2.91
CA GLY A 244 -1.62 4.95 3.19
C GLY A 244 -0.94 5.13 4.54
N THR A 245 -0.72 6.39 4.91
CA THR A 245 -0.03 6.78 6.14
C THR A 245 -0.92 7.52 7.13
N ASP A 246 -2.09 7.94 6.68
CA ASP A 246 -3.07 8.65 7.50
C ASP A 246 -4.36 7.82 7.56
N PHE A 247 -4.71 7.40 8.76
CA PHE A 247 -5.84 6.51 9.04
C PHE A 247 -6.92 7.28 9.76
N LEU A 248 -8.19 6.91 9.53
CA LEU A 248 -9.31 7.47 10.26
C LEU A 248 -9.76 6.51 11.35
N PRO A 249 -10.28 7.00 12.50
CA PRO A 249 -10.86 6.14 13.54
C PRO A 249 -11.94 5.19 13.00
N PHE A 250 -12.74 5.67 12.04
CA PHE A 250 -13.77 4.88 11.36
C PHE A 250 -13.19 3.69 10.59
N ASP A 251 -12.08 3.88 9.86
CA ASP A 251 -11.47 2.82 9.06
C ASP A 251 -10.92 1.70 9.94
N VAL A 252 -10.29 2.06 11.06
CA VAL A 252 -9.79 1.10 12.06
C VAL A 252 -10.96 0.38 12.74
N THR A 253 -12.01 1.10 13.11
CA THR A 253 -13.22 0.52 13.74
C THR A 253 -13.87 -0.51 12.83
N MET A 254 -14.06 -0.15 11.55
CA MET A 254 -14.62 -1.04 10.53
C MET A 254 -13.72 -2.26 10.34
N ALA A 255 -12.41 -2.07 10.16
CA ALA A 255 -11.46 -3.15 9.92
C ALA A 255 -11.40 -4.14 11.09
N ALA A 256 -11.39 -3.65 12.33
CA ALA A 256 -11.41 -4.48 13.53
C ALA A 256 -12.76 -5.20 13.72
N THR A 257 -13.88 -4.56 13.37
CA THR A 257 -15.21 -5.20 13.41
C THR A 257 -15.34 -6.31 12.36
N GLU A 258 -14.82 -6.09 11.14
CA GLU A 258 -14.75 -7.13 10.10
C GLU A 258 -13.83 -8.29 10.52
N ALA A 259 -12.69 -7.99 11.15
CA ALA A 259 -11.77 -8.97 11.73
C ALA A 259 -12.43 -9.80 12.84
N ALA A 260 -13.19 -9.18 13.73
CA ALA A 260 -13.95 -9.87 14.77
C ALA A 260 -14.95 -10.89 14.19
N GLN A 261 -15.49 -10.61 13.00
CA GLN A 261 -16.42 -11.49 12.30
C GLN A 261 -15.73 -12.48 11.34
N GLY A 262 -14.40 -12.38 11.15
CA GLY A 262 -13.66 -13.17 10.16
C GLY A 262 -14.08 -12.91 8.71
N ARG A 263 -14.74 -11.77 8.45
CA ARG A 263 -15.27 -11.40 7.13
C ARG A 263 -14.20 -10.74 6.31
N VAL A 264 -13.88 -11.36 5.17
CA VAL A 264 -12.94 -10.79 4.21
C VAL A 264 -13.64 -9.63 3.49
N GLY A 265 -13.09 -8.41 3.63
CA GLY A 265 -13.61 -7.20 2.99
C GLY A 265 -13.33 -7.16 1.48
N LEU A 266 -14.05 -6.29 0.77
CA LEU A 266 -13.69 -5.91 -0.61
C LEU A 266 -12.49 -4.95 -0.54
N SER A 267 -11.38 -5.28 -1.19
CA SER A 267 -10.25 -4.36 -1.28
C SER A 267 -10.47 -3.29 -2.34
N VAL A 268 -9.92 -2.10 -2.08
CA VAL A 268 -9.85 -1.01 -3.05
C VAL A 268 -9.07 -1.48 -4.28
N LYS A 269 -8.01 -2.28 -4.12
CA LYS A 269 -7.27 -2.91 -5.23
C LYS A 269 -8.17 -3.82 -6.05
N ARG A 270 -9.00 -4.69 -5.45
CA ARG A 270 -9.96 -5.54 -6.20
C ARG A 270 -11.03 -4.75 -6.93
N LEU A 271 -11.53 -3.67 -6.31
CA LEU A 271 -12.51 -2.79 -6.95
C LEU A 271 -11.89 -2.01 -8.11
N LEU A 272 -10.69 -1.46 -7.92
CA LEU A 272 -9.95 -0.77 -8.97
C LEU A 272 -9.50 -1.75 -10.06
N SER A 273 -9.05 -2.96 -9.74
CA SER A 273 -8.64 -3.97 -10.74
C SER A 273 -9.79 -4.46 -11.61
N TYR A 274 -11.04 -4.32 -11.14
CA TYR A 274 -12.20 -4.57 -11.97
C TYR A 274 -12.37 -3.48 -13.06
N CYS A 275 -11.95 -2.25 -12.78
CA CYS A 275 -12.10 -1.08 -13.65
C CYS A 275 -10.80 -0.64 -14.38
N PHE A 276 -9.64 -0.99 -13.84
CA PHE A 276 -8.31 -0.52 -14.26
C PHE A 276 -7.33 -1.68 -14.26
N ASP A 277 -6.61 -1.86 -15.36
CA ASP A 277 -5.48 -2.80 -15.41
C ASP A 277 -4.19 -2.01 -15.14
N TYR A 278 -3.29 -2.58 -14.32
CA TYR A 278 -2.02 -1.92 -13.98
C TYR A 278 -0.98 -2.32 -15.03
N ASP A 279 -0.49 -1.34 -15.80
CA ASP A 279 0.58 -1.55 -16.78
C ASP A 279 1.96 -1.33 -16.12
N PRO A 280 2.74 -2.41 -15.86
CA PRO A 280 4.04 -2.31 -15.20
C PRO A 280 5.11 -1.64 -16.08
N GLN A 281 4.95 -1.58 -17.39
CA GLN A 281 5.92 -0.94 -18.31
C GLN A 281 5.70 0.59 -18.37
N GLY A 282 4.45 1.03 -18.25
CA GLY A 282 4.08 2.45 -18.24
C GLY A 282 3.95 3.08 -16.86
N ARG A 283 4.00 2.29 -15.77
CA ARG A 283 3.69 2.70 -14.38
C ARG A 283 2.36 3.47 -14.27
N ARG A 284 1.36 3.08 -15.05
CA ARG A 284 0.06 3.77 -15.12
C ARG A 284 -1.09 2.77 -15.11
N TYR A 285 -2.17 3.16 -14.44
CA TYR A 285 -3.44 2.44 -14.53
C TYR A 285 -4.11 2.81 -15.85
N VAL A 286 -4.33 1.83 -16.72
CA VAL A 286 -5.12 2.00 -17.94
C VAL A 286 -6.56 1.57 -17.66
N PHE A 287 -7.53 2.41 -18.02
CA PHE A 287 -8.94 2.10 -17.81
C PHE A 287 -9.38 0.98 -18.74
N ASP A 288 -9.77 -0.18 -18.19
CA ASP A 288 -10.20 -1.33 -18.97
C ASP A 288 -11.64 -1.11 -19.44
N THR A 289 -11.73 -0.37 -20.55
CA THR A 289 -12.98 0.05 -21.18
C THR A 289 -13.81 -1.19 -21.59
N MET A 290 -13.17 -2.31 -21.92
CA MET A 290 -13.84 -3.55 -22.33
C MET A 290 -14.64 -4.16 -21.17
N ARG A 291 -14.06 -4.25 -19.98
CA ARG A 291 -14.73 -4.78 -18.78
C ARG A 291 -15.84 -3.86 -18.28
N VAL A 292 -15.61 -2.54 -18.27
CA VAL A 292 -16.60 -1.57 -17.79
C VAL A 292 -17.78 -1.43 -18.76
N VAL A 293 -17.52 -1.32 -20.07
CA VAL A 293 -18.57 -1.26 -21.10
C VAL A 293 -19.32 -2.59 -21.21
N GLY A 294 -18.59 -3.72 -21.14
CA GLY A 294 -19.21 -5.05 -21.13
C GLY A 294 -20.13 -5.25 -19.92
N GLY A 295 -19.66 -4.90 -18.71
CA GLY A 295 -20.46 -5.00 -17.48
C GLY A 295 -21.69 -4.10 -17.48
N SER A 296 -21.58 -2.88 -18.03
CA SER A 296 -22.70 -1.96 -18.13
C SER A 296 -23.74 -2.40 -19.17
N ILE A 297 -23.34 -2.95 -20.32
CA ILE A 297 -24.25 -3.53 -21.31
C ILE A 297 -24.99 -4.75 -20.74
N LEU A 298 -24.27 -5.67 -20.08
CA LEU A 298 -24.86 -6.84 -19.40
C LEU A 298 -25.82 -6.44 -18.28
N GLY A 299 -25.46 -5.43 -17.48
CA GLY A 299 -26.33 -4.88 -16.44
C GLY A 299 -27.61 -4.28 -17.01
N LEU A 300 -27.51 -3.50 -18.09
CA LEU A 300 -28.66 -2.91 -18.76
C LEU A 300 -29.57 -3.98 -19.38
N ALA A 301 -29.00 -5.01 -20.01
CA ALA A 301 -29.76 -6.13 -20.56
C ALA A 301 -30.48 -6.92 -19.47
N LEU A 302 -29.85 -7.15 -18.31
CA LEU A 302 -30.46 -7.83 -17.17
C LEU A 302 -31.62 -7.02 -16.58
N VAL A 303 -31.44 -5.70 -16.42
CA VAL A 303 -32.50 -4.80 -15.95
C VAL A 303 -33.67 -4.79 -16.95
N LEU A 304 -33.39 -4.70 -18.25
CA LEU A 304 -34.41 -4.77 -19.29
C LEU A 304 -35.16 -6.11 -19.26
N PHE A 305 -34.44 -7.21 -19.11
CA PHE A 305 -35.01 -8.55 -19.00
C PHE A 305 -35.93 -8.69 -17.77
N ILE A 306 -35.49 -8.21 -16.60
CA ILE A 306 -36.30 -8.20 -15.37
C ILE A 306 -37.56 -7.34 -15.54
N VAL A 307 -37.42 -6.15 -16.15
CA VAL A 307 -38.56 -5.26 -16.43
C VAL A 307 -39.56 -5.92 -17.37
N LEU A 308 -39.10 -6.58 -18.44
CA LEU A 308 -39.97 -7.32 -19.37
C LEU A 308 -40.66 -8.51 -18.69
N MET A 309 -39.95 -9.25 -17.82
CA MET A 309 -40.54 -10.34 -17.04
C MET A 309 -41.61 -9.85 -16.05
N LEU A 310 -41.35 -8.75 -15.33
CA LEU A 310 -42.29 -8.17 -14.39
C LEU A 310 -43.49 -7.51 -15.10
N ALA A 311 -43.27 -6.88 -16.26
CA ALA A 311 -44.33 -6.33 -17.10
C ALA A 311 -45.19 -7.43 -17.72
N GLY A 312 -44.59 -8.53 -18.18
CA GLY A 312 -45.28 -9.69 -18.76
C GLY A 312 -46.10 -10.50 -17.75
N ARG A 313 -45.73 -10.50 -16.46
CA ARG A 313 -46.55 -11.09 -15.38
C ARG A 313 -47.78 -10.26 -15.05
N ARG A 314 -47.75 -8.94 -15.25
CA ARG A 314 -48.87 -8.03 -14.93
C ARG A 314 -50.01 -8.08 -15.97
N THR A 315 -49.74 -8.47 -17.21
CA THR A 315 -50.77 -8.57 -18.26
C THR A 315 -51.53 -9.90 -18.23
N ARG A 316 -50.90 -11.00 -17.79
CA ARG A 316 -51.58 -12.31 -17.63
C ARG A 316 -52.60 -12.36 -16.49
N GLY A 317 -52.47 -11.52 -15.46
CA GLY A 317 -53.41 -11.46 -14.34
C GLY A 317 -54.69 -10.63 -14.60
N LYS A 318 -54.82 -9.99 -15.77
CA LYS A 318 -55.98 -9.14 -16.11
C LYS A 318 -56.93 -9.78 -17.14
N GLY A 319 -56.58 -10.94 -17.68
CA GLY A 319 -57.43 -11.68 -18.64
C GLY A 319 -58.45 -12.63 -18.00
N GLU A 320 -58.35 -12.92 -16.70
CA GLU A 320 -59.17 -13.93 -16.01
C GLU A 320 -60.25 -13.32 -15.08
N ARG A 321 -60.85 -12.18 -15.47
CA ARG A 321 -61.94 -11.54 -14.71
C ARG A 321 -63.14 -11.06 -15.54
N ASP A 322 -63.10 -11.22 -16.86
CA ASP A 322 -64.20 -10.84 -17.76
C ASP A 322 -64.66 -12.04 -18.62
N GLY A 323 -64.95 -13.17 -17.96
CA GLY A 323 -65.54 -14.38 -18.56
C GLY A 323 -66.54 -15.02 -17.61
#